data_AF-A0A6I9S879-F1
#
_entry.id   AF-A0A6I9S879-F1
#
_cell.length_a   1.000
_cell.length_b   1.000
_cell.length_c   1.000
_cell.angle_alpha   90.00
_cell.angle_beta   90.00
_cell.angle_gamma   90.00
#
_symmetry.space_group_name_H-M   'P 1'
#
loop_
_entity.id
_entity.type
_entity.pdbx_description
1 polymer ?
#
loop_
_entity_poly.entity_id
_entity_poly.type
_entity_poly.pdbx_seq_one_letter_code
_entity_poly.pdbx_strand_id
1 'polypeptide(L)'
;MATRGLRAEAGNRIGVSELEKMSLEQLKSLKEQSDLEVNLLQDSLNKIRTAATRLEITFTALHDLSLRPQGKKLLVPLTASLYVPGTLDDADRVLVDVGTGYFIEKTMTEGKDYCDRKINLLKSNYEELIEMTSKKKNIADEVGMILQAKLRESSTDPAMQKGRSLIFITGHC
;
A
#
# COMPACT_ATOMS: atom_id res chain seq x y z
N MET A 1 25.60 -9.15 -21.22
CA MET A 1 24.66 -10.27 -21.01
C MET A 1 24.19 -10.17 -19.56
N ALA A 2 22.96 -9.84 -19.18
CA ALA A 2 21.67 -10.04 -19.81
C ALA A 2 20.73 -8.85 -19.57
N THR A 3 20.15 -8.33 -20.65
CA THR A 3 18.97 -7.47 -20.69
C THR A 3 17.75 -8.36 -20.91
N ARG A 4 16.77 -8.36 -19.99
CA ARG A 4 15.40 -8.92 -20.15
C ARG A 4 14.69 -8.83 -18.80
N GLY A 5 13.54 -8.20 -18.61
CA GLY A 5 12.72 -7.36 -19.46
C GLY A 5 11.76 -6.61 -18.54
N LEU A 6 11.51 -5.34 -18.83
CA LEU A 6 10.39 -4.62 -18.25
C LEU A 6 9.11 -5.34 -18.71
N ARG A 7 8.50 -6.08 -17.80
CA ARG A 7 7.10 -6.49 -17.93
C ARG A 7 6.27 -5.26 -17.59
N ALA A 8 6.03 -4.43 -18.60
CA ALA A 8 4.97 -3.44 -18.54
C ALA A 8 3.66 -4.22 -18.34
N GLU A 9 3.12 -4.19 -17.12
CA GLU A 9 1.71 -4.50 -16.92
C GLU A 9 0.92 -3.48 -17.72
N ALA A 10 0.34 -3.95 -18.83
CA ALA A 10 -0.76 -3.28 -19.47
C ALA A 10 -1.90 -3.22 -18.45
N GLY A 11 -1.94 -2.15 -17.67
CA GLY A 11 -3.08 -1.80 -16.85
C GLY A 11 -4.29 -1.77 -17.76
N ASN A 12 -5.18 -2.74 -17.58
CA ASN A 12 -6.42 -2.89 -18.32
C ASN A 12 -7.25 -1.61 -18.08
N ARG A 13 -7.13 -0.64 -18.98
CA ARG A 13 -7.96 0.57 -18.99
C ARG A 13 -9.32 0.16 -19.51
N ILE A 14 -10.14 -0.42 -18.64
CA ILE A 14 -11.55 -0.65 -18.95
C ILE A 14 -12.20 0.73 -19.04
N GLY A 15 -12.64 1.12 -20.23
CA GLY A 15 -13.35 2.38 -20.42
C GLY A 15 -14.74 2.32 -19.77
N VAL A 16 -15.24 3.46 -19.30
CA VAL A 16 -16.59 3.59 -18.71
C VAL A 16 -17.67 3.01 -19.64
N SER A 17 -17.54 3.24 -20.95
CA SER A 17 -18.46 2.70 -21.98
C SER A 17 -18.42 1.18 -22.14
N GLU A 18 -17.38 0.52 -21.63
CA GLU A 18 -17.23 -0.93 -21.64
C GLU A 18 -17.83 -1.52 -20.35
N LEU A 19 -17.68 -0.83 -19.22
CA LEU A 19 -18.31 -1.17 -17.92
C LEU A 19 -19.84 -1.22 -18.01
N GLU A 20 -20.45 -0.26 -18.71
CA GLU A 20 -21.90 -0.21 -18.91
C GLU A 20 -22.45 -1.44 -19.66
N LYS A 21 -21.65 -2.04 -20.54
CA LYS A 21 -22.03 -3.20 -21.37
C LYS A 21 -21.89 -4.55 -20.65
N MET A 22 -21.19 -4.60 -19.51
CA MET A 22 -20.96 -5.83 -18.75
C MET A 22 -22.21 -6.32 -18.02
N SER A 23 -22.31 -7.62 -17.73
CA SER A 23 -23.40 -8.16 -16.92
C SER A 23 -23.28 -7.78 -15.44
N LEU A 24 -24.38 -7.91 -14.67
CA LEU A 24 -24.39 -7.63 -13.23
C LEU A 24 -23.42 -8.54 -12.45
N GLU A 25 -23.35 -9.84 -12.77
CA GLU A 25 -22.37 -10.75 -12.15
C GLU A 25 -20.92 -10.36 -12.44
N GLN A 26 -20.63 -9.92 -13.68
CA GLN A 26 -19.28 -9.50 -14.06
C GLN A 26 -18.87 -8.22 -13.33
N LEU A 27 -19.78 -7.24 -13.20
CA LEU A 27 -19.54 -6.00 -12.46
C LEU A 27 -19.33 -6.25 -10.96
N LYS A 28 -20.09 -7.16 -10.35
CA LYS A 28 -19.86 -7.57 -8.95
C LYS A 28 -18.48 -8.18 -8.76
N SER A 29 -18.11 -9.13 -9.62
CA SER A 29 -16.81 -9.81 -9.53
C SER A 29 -15.66 -8.81 -9.72
N LEU A 30 -15.79 -7.89 -10.68
CA LEU A 30 -14.80 -6.84 -10.95
C LEU A 30 -14.68 -5.86 -9.77
N LYS A 31 -15.79 -5.50 -9.13
CA LYS A 31 -15.80 -4.67 -7.92
C LYS A 31 -15.03 -5.35 -6.79
N GLU A 32 -15.38 -6.59 -6.47
CA GLU A 32 -14.73 -7.35 -5.39
C GLU A 32 -13.22 -7.48 -5.63
N GLN A 33 -12.82 -7.78 -6.88
CA GLN A 33 -11.41 -7.81 -7.25
C GLN A 33 -10.73 -6.45 -7.06
N SER A 34 -11.37 -5.36 -7.51
CA SER A 34 -10.80 -4.02 -7.42
C SER A 34 -10.65 -3.56 -5.97
N ASP A 35 -11.64 -3.86 -5.12
CA ASP A 35 -11.60 -3.57 -3.68
C ASP A 35 -10.45 -4.33 -2.99
N LEU A 36 -10.23 -5.60 -3.33
CA LEU A 36 -9.11 -6.39 -2.81
C LEU A 36 -7.75 -5.80 -3.24
N GLU A 37 -7.61 -5.44 -4.51
CA GLU A 37 -6.37 -4.83 -5.02
C GLU A 37 -6.08 -3.48 -4.34
N VAL A 38 -7.09 -2.62 -4.15
CA VAL A 38 -6.94 -1.35 -3.43
C VAL A 38 -6.48 -1.59 -2.00
N ASN A 39 -7.06 -2.56 -1.28
CA ASN A 39 -6.65 -2.89 0.09
C ASN A 39 -5.19 -3.37 0.15
N LEU A 40 -4.76 -4.23 -0.78
CA LEU A 40 -3.37 -4.70 -0.85
C LEU A 40 -2.37 -3.56 -1.11
N LEU A 41 -2.74 -2.62 -1.98
CA LEU A 41 -1.94 -1.42 -2.26
C LEU A 41 -1.86 -0.51 -1.03
N GLN A 42 -2.96 -0.32 -0.31
CA GLN A 42 -3.03 0.45 0.93
C GLN A 42 -2.11 -0.15 2.02
N ASP A 43 -2.11 -1.47 2.18
CA ASP A 43 -1.22 -2.17 3.12
C ASP A 43 0.25 -2.00 2.73
N SER A 44 0.55 -2.03 1.43
CA SER A 44 1.89 -1.82 0.90
C SER A 44 2.39 -0.39 1.16
N LEU A 45 1.54 0.62 0.98
CA LEU A 45 1.82 2.01 1.35
C LEU A 45 2.16 2.15 2.84
N ASN A 46 1.38 1.49 3.71
CA ASN A 46 1.62 1.52 5.16
C ASN A 46 2.96 0.87 5.54
N LYS A 47 3.34 -0.23 4.88
CA LYS A 47 4.64 -0.90 5.07
C LYS A 47 5.80 0.00 4.64
N ILE A 48 5.71 0.62 3.45
CA ILE A 48 6.75 1.53 2.94
C ILE A 48 6.92 2.73 3.88
N ARG A 49 5.81 3.34 4.32
CA ARG A 49 5.84 4.47 5.27
C ARG A 49 6.51 4.09 6.58
N THR A 50 6.14 2.94 7.15
CA THR A 50 6.74 2.45 8.40
C THR A 50 8.24 2.19 8.24
N ALA A 51 8.66 1.63 7.10
CA ALA A 51 10.07 1.42 6.80
C ALA A 51 10.85 2.73 6.66
N ALA A 52 10.27 3.73 5.97
CA ALA A 52 10.88 5.05 5.83
C ALA A 52 11.06 5.74 7.20
N THR A 53 10.03 5.73 8.05
CA THR A 53 10.13 6.30 9.41
C THR A 53 11.20 5.59 10.25
N ARG A 54 11.32 4.25 10.14
CA ARG A 54 12.38 3.51 10.84
C ARG A 54 13.77 3.94 10.37
N LEU A 55 13.96 4.15 9.07
CA LEU A 55 15.24 4.62 8.52
C LEU A 55 15.55 6.07 8.93
N GLU A 56 14.56 6.94 9.03
CA GLU A 56 14.74 8.31 9.54
C GLU A 56 15.16 8.31 11.02
N ILE A 57 14.56 7.45 11.83
CA ILE A 57 14.98 7.24 13.23
C ILE A 57 16.41 6.70 13.28
N THR A 58 16.76 5.70 12.46
CA THR A 58 18.13 5.18 12.38
C THR A 58 19.12 6.26 11.95
N PHE A 59 18.79 7.08 10.95
CA PHE A 59 19.63 8.18 10.50
C PHE A 59 19.93 9.18 11.63
N THR A 60 18.91 9.53 12.41
CA THR A 60 19.04 10.42 13.56
C THR A 60 19.89 9.77 14.66
N ALA A 61 19.66 8.48 14.94
CA ALA A 61 20.45 7.73 15.90
C ALA A 61 21.94 7.62 15.50
N LEU A 62 22.24 7.47 14.20
CA LEU A 62 23.62 7.51 13.68
C LEU A 62 24.26 8.89 13.87
N HIS A 63 23.50 9.97 13.69
CA HIS A 63 23.96 11.31 14.00
C HIS A 63 24.28 11.47 15.50
N ASP A 64 23.38 11.06 16.38
CA ASP A 64 23.57 11.10 17.83
C ASP A 64 24.75 10.24 18.29
N LEU A 65 24.98 9.10 17.65
CA LEU A 65 26.12 8.23 17.93
C LEU A 65 27.43 8.90 17.53
N SER A 66 27.47 9.58 16.38
CA SER A 66 28.66 10.29 15.89
C SER A 66 29.11 11.47 16.78
N LEU A 67 28.22 11.98 17.63
CA LEU A 67 28.53 13.04 18.61
C LEU A 67 29.04 12.49 19.94
N ARG A 68 29.02 11.16 20.15
CA ARG A 68 29.43 10.55 21.41
C ARG A 68 30.92 10.19 21.37
N PRO A 69 31.68 10.53 22.42
CA PRO A 69 33.07 10.13 22.49
C PRO A 69 33.21 8.61 22.63
N GLN A 70 34.31 8.10 22.09
CA GLN A 70 34.74 6.71 22.26
C GLN A 70 34.86 6.36 23.75
N GLY A 71 34.55 5.12 24.12
CA GLY A 71 34.63 4.67 25.52
C GLY A 71 33.46 5.11 26.40
N LYS A 72 32.43 5.76 25.85
CA LYS A 72 31.23 6.13 26.61
C LYS A 72 30.41 4.90 26.97
N LYS A 73 29.96 4.82 28.23
CA LYS A 73 29.00 3.80 28.68
C LYS A 73 27.62 4.03 28.07
N LEU A 74 27.01 2.97 27.55
CA LEU A 74 25.66 2.97 26.99
C LEU A 74 24.88 1.76 27.49
N LEU A 75 23.56 1.84 27.47
CA LEU A 75 22.68 0.72 27.79
C LEU A 75 22.22 0.09 26.47
N VAL A 76 22.48 -1.20 26.31
CA VAL A 76 22.02 -1.98 25.15
C VAL A 76 20.79 -2.81 25.58
N PRO A 77 19.65 -2.69 24.87
CA PRO A 77 18.50 -3.54 25.15
C PRO A 77 18.80 -4.99 24.73
N LEU A 78 18.68 -5.93 25.67
CA LEU A 78 18.69 -7.37 25.37
C LEU A 78 17.29 -7.88 25.05
N THR A 79 16.29 -7.37 25.77
CA THR A 79 14.87 -7.70 25.59
C THR A 79 14.02 -6.44 25.82
N ALA A 80 12.70 -6.55 25.69
CA ALA A 80 11.78 -5.43 25.91
C ALA A 80 11.87 -4.80 27.32
N SER A 81 12.35 -5.56 28.32
CA SER A 81 12.40 -5.10 29.73
C SER A 81 13.79 -5.19 30.36
N LEU A 82 14.83 -5.60 29.61
CA LEU A 82 16.18 -5.80 30.14
C LEU A 82 17.21 -5.02 29.33
N TYR A 83 17.99 -4.20 30.03
CA TYR A 83 19.09 -3.42 29.48
C TYR A 83 20.39 -3.82 30.17
N VAL A 84 21.46 -3.97 29.38
CA VAL A 84 22.79 -4.31 29.89
C VAL A 84 23.77 -3.17 29.60
N PRO A 85 24.63 -2.80 30.56
CA PRO A 85 25.67 -1.80 30.32
C PRO A 85 26.70 -2.33 29.33
N GLY A 86 26.97 -1.55 28.29
CA GLY A 86 28.03 -1.73 27.32
C GLY A 86 28.89 -0.47 27.20
N THR A 87 30.02 -0.59 26.52
CA THR A 87 30.92 0.54 26.22
C THR A 87 31.07 0.67 24.72
N LEU A 88 31.00 1.89 24.19
CA LEU A 88 31.18 2.13 22.76
C LEU A 88 32.66 2.01 22.39
N ASP A 89 33.01 0.98 21.62
CA ASP A 89 34.38 0.73 21.20
C ASP A 89 34.78 1.58 20.00
N ASP A 90 34.09 1.46 18.86
CA ASP A 90 34.32 2.29 17.66
C ASP A 90 33.04 3.10 17.35
N ALA A 91 33.18 4.42 17.31
CA ALA A 91 32.08 5.35 16.98
C ALA A 91 32.09 5.78 15.51
N ASP A 92 33.13 5.44 14.76
CA ASP A 92 33.33 5.85 13.36
C ASP A 92 32.88 4.79 12.36
N ARG A 93 32.66 3.55 12.81
CA ARG A 93 32.24 2.42 11.99
C ARG A 93 30.88 1.88 12.39
N VAL A 94 30.12 1.47 11.38
CA VAL A 94 28.77 0.92 11.54
C VAL A 94 28.58 -0.27 10.62
N LEU A 95 27.81 -1.25 11.09
CA LEU A 95 27.40 -2.39 10.28
C LEU A 95 26.10 -2.05 9.55
N VAL A 96 26.13 -2.19 8.23
CA VAL A 96 24.98 -1.94 7.35
C VAL A 96 24.48 -3.27 6.79
N ASP A 97 23.20 -3.55 6.99
CA ASP A 97 22.51 -4.68 6.37
C ASP A 97 22.24 -4.39 4.88
N VAL A 98 22.79 -5.24 4.01
CA VAL A 98 22.58 -5.19 2.56
C VAL A 98 21.54 -6.20 2.07
N GLY A 99 21.03 -7.07 2.95
CA GLY A 99 20.03 -8.09 2.68
C GLY A 99 20.59 -9.50 2.68
N THR A 100 19.70 -10.49 2.64
CA THR A 100 20.02 -11.94 2.60
C THR A 100 20.92 -12.44 3.75
N GLY A 101 20.98 -11.70 4.86
CA GLY A 101 21.78 -12.03 6.03
C GLY A 101 23.24 -11.54 5.98
N TYR A 102 23.59 -10.67 5.01
CA TYR A 102 24.93 -10.10 4.90
C TYR A 102 24.99 -8.70 5.48
N PHE A 103 26.06 -8.45 6.23
CA PHE A 103 26.37 -7.16 6.82
C PHE A 103 27.73 -6.69 6.31
N ILE A 104 27.82 -5.41 5.97
CA ILE A 104 29.05 -4.77 5.52
C ILE A 104 29.42 -3.69 6.52
N GLU A 105 30.67 -3.69 6.96
CA GLU A 105 31.22 -2.60 7.75
C GLU A 105 31.42 -1.37 6.87
N LYS A 106 30.87 -0.24 7.30
CA LYS A 106 30.91 1.04 6.61
C LYS A 106 31.32 2.13 7.58
N THR A 107 31.93 3.19 7.04
CA THR A 107 32.19 4.40 7.82
C THR A 107 30.87 5.09 8.18
N MET A 108 30.87 5.90 9.23
CA MET A 108 29.69 6.64 9.69
C MET A 108 29.11 7.55 8.58
N THR A 109 29.97 8.13 7.75
CA THR A 109 29.59 8.97 6.61
C THR A 109 28.90 8.14 5.51
N GLU A 110 29.49 7.01 5.13
CA GLU A 110 28.88 6.08 4.17
C GLU A 110 27.57 5.46 4.68
N GLY A 111 27.47 5.21 6.00
CA GLY A 111 26.26 4.71 6.64
C GLY A 111 25.11 5.72 6.58
N LYS A 112 25.40 7.00 6.85
CA LYS A 112 24.41 8.09 6.70
C LYS A 112 23.93 8.24 5.27
N ASP A 113 24.85 8.23 4.31
CA ASP A 113 24.56 8.28 2.88
C ASP A 113 23.75 7.05 2.42
N TYR A 114 24.04 5.85 2.95
CA TYR A 114 23.22 4.66 2.70
C TYR A 114 21.77 4.83 3.19
N CYS A 115 21.57 5.33 4.41
CA CYS A 115 20.24 5.60 4.95
C CYS A 115 19.50 6.63 4.09
N ASP A 116 20.16 7.74 3.73
CA ASP A 116 19.54 8.82 2.97
C ASP A 116 19.12 8.36 1.56
N ARG A 117 19.99 7.65 0.84
CA ARG A 117 19.63 7.01 -0.44
C ARG A 117 18.43 6.08 -0.31
N LYS A 118 18.36 5.29 0.75
CA LYS A 118 17.27 4.31 0.96
C LYS A 118 15.95 4.99 1.32
N ILE A 119 16.00 6.09 2.07
CA ILE A 119 14.85 6.96 2.34
C ILE A 119 14.33 7.57 1.03
N ASN A 120 15.22 8.13 0.21
CA ASN A 120 14.84 8.74 -1.07
C ASN A 120 14.22 7.71 -2.04
N LEU A 121 14.77 6.49 -2.09
CA LEU A 121 14.18 5.39 -2.86
C LEU A 121 12.76 5.03 -2.36
N LEU A 122 12.58 4.92 -1.05
CA LEU A 122 11.27 4.61 -0.47
C LEU A 122 10.26 5.74 -0.70
N LYS A 123 10.69 7.00 -0.67
CA LYS A 123 9.84 8.17 -0.98
C LYS A 123 9.37 8.15 -2.43
N SER A 124 10.27 7.93 -3.39
CA SER A 124 9.91 7.79 -4.81
C SER A 124 8.91 6.65 -5.01
N ASN A 125 9.20 5.46 -4.45
CA ASN A 125 8.30 4.32 -4.55
C ASN A 125 6.94 4.59 -3.90
N TYR A 126 6.90 5.34 -2.79
CA TYR A 126 5.67 5.72 -2.12
C TYR A 126 4.82 6.65 -3.00
N GLU A 127 5.43 7.64 -3.64
CA GLU A 127 4.77 8.57 -4.56
C GLU A 127 4.22 7.86 -5.81
N GLU A 128 4.97 6.94 -6.41
CA GLU A 128 4.47 6.13 -7.53
C GLU A 128 3.28 5.26 -7.10
N LEU A 129 3.38 4.64 -5.93
CA LEU A 129 2.35 3.74 -5.43
C LEU A 129 1.09 4.50 -4.99
N ILE A 130 1.21 5.73 -4.47
CA ILE A 130 0.03 6.54 -4.09
C ILE A 130 -0.74 7.00 -5.33
N GLU A 131 -0.04 7.35 -6.41
CA GLU A 131 -0.66 7.69 -7.69
C GLU A 131 -1.40 6.47 -8.27
N MET A 132 -0.76 5.30 -8.27
CA MET A 132 -1.38 4.05 -8.72
C MET A 132 -2.61 3.68 -7.89
N THR A 133 -2.50 3.78 -6.57
CA THR A 133 -3.60 3.47 -5.63
C THR A 133 -4.78 4.40 -5.86
N SER A 134 -4.52 5.70 -6.06
CA SER A 134 -5.56 6.69 -6.32
C SER A 134 -6.30 6.40 -7.63
N LYS A 135 -5.57 6.07 -8.70
CA LYS A 135 -6.16 5.67 -9.99
C LYS A 135 -7.02 4.41 -9.83
N LYS A 136 -6.52 3.40 -9.12
CA LYS A 136 -7.24 2.13 -8.91
C LYS A 136 -8.49 2.33 -8.05
N LYS A 137 -8.42 3.19 -7.03
CA LYS A 137 -9.56 3.56 -6.18
C LYS A 137 -10.65 4.26 -6.98
N ASN A 138 -10.30 5.22 -7.83
CA ASN A 138 -11.28 5.89 -8.69
C ASN A 138 -12.01 4.90 -9.60
N ILE A 139 -11.29 3.94 -10.19
CA ILE A 139 -11.90 2.88 -11.00
C ILE A 139 -12.85 2.01 -10.16
N ALA A 140 -12.43 1.62 -8.95
CA ALA A 140 -13.27 0.83 -8.05
C ALA A 140 -14.57 1.58 -7.67
N ASP A 141 -14.46 2.88 -7.40
CA ASP A 141 -15.61 3.75 -7.09
C ASP A 141 -16.54 3.90 -8.30
N GLU A 142 -16.00 4.09 -9.51
CA GLU A 142 -16.78 4.12 -10.77
C GLU A 142 -17.54 2.82 -11.02
N VAL A 143 -16.87 1.66 -10.89
CA VAL A 143 -17.50 0.34 -11.00
C VAL A 143 -18.62 0.19 -9.97
N GLY A 144 -18.38 0.67 -8.73
CA GLY A 144 -19.38 0.68 -7.66
C GLY A 144 -20.61 1.52 -7.98
N MET A 145 -20.42 2.71 -8.57
CA MET A 145 -21.52 3.58 -9.00
C MET A 145 -22.35 2.95 -10.12
N ILE A 146 -21.71 2.41 -11.16
CA ILE A 146 -22.40 1.77 -12.29
C ILE A 146 -23.17 0.53 -11.81
N LEU A 147 -22.57 -0.28 -10.93
CA LEU A 147 -23.24 -1.44 -10.36
C LEU A 147 -24.50 -1.03 -9.57
N GLN A 148 -24.43 0.04 -8.76
CA GLN A 148 -25.59 0.55 -8.03
C GLN A 148 -26.68 1.10 -8.96
N ALA A 149 -26.31 1.83 -10.01
CA ALA A 149 -27.25 2.34 -10.99
C ALA A 149 -27.98 1.19 -11.70
N LYS A 150 -27.25 0.17 -12.15
CA LYS A 150 -27.80 -0.99 -12.86
C LYS A 150 -28.70 -1.86 -11.97
N LEU A 151 -28.35 -2.00 -10.68
CA LEU A 151 -29.22 -2.64 -9.69
C LEU A 151 -30.55 -1.90 -9.53
N ARG A 152 -30.54 -0.56 -9.49
CA ARG A 152 -31.76 0.26 -9.39
C ARG A 152 -32.65 0.14 -10.63
N GLU A 153 -32.07 0.13 -11.82
CA GLU A 153 -32.81 -0.08 -13.08
C GLU A 153 -33.43 -1.48 -13.15
N SER A 154 -32.69 -2.53 -12.75
CA SER A 154 -33.23 -3.90 -12.70
C SER A 154 -34.36 -4.11 -11.67
N SER A 155 -34.48 -3.22 -10.68
CA SER A 155 -35.55 -3.26 -9.67
C SER A 155 -36.72 -2.32 -10.00
N THR A 156 -36.61 -1.51 -11.06
CA THR A 156 -37.69 -0.62 -11.56
C THR A 156 -38.42 -1.17 -12.79
N ASP A 157 -38.32 -2.47 -13.08
CA ASP A 157 -39.11 -3.09 -14.16
C ASP A 157 -40.64 -3.03 -13.82
N PRO A 158 -41.46 -2.27 -14.59
CA PRO A 158 -42.89 -2.08 -14.31
C PRO A 158 -43.76 -3.34 -14.52
N ALA A 159 -43.18 -4.48 -14.88
CA ALA A 159 -43.90 -5.74 -15.08
C ALA A 159 -44.61 -6.27 -13.81
N MET A 160 -44.24 -5.82 -12.60
CA MET A 160 -44.88 -6.26 -11.34
C MET A 160 -45.98 -5.31 -10.80
N GLN A 161 -46.38 -4.26 -11.55
CA GLN A 161 -47.52 -3.42 -11.17
C GLN A 161 -48.83 -3.84 -11.85
N LYS A 162 -48.77 -4.53 -13.00
CA LYS A 162 -49.96 -4.86 -13.81
C LYS A 162 -50.80 -6.03 -13.26
N GLY A 163 -50.30 -6.78 -12.28
CA GLY A 163 -51.00 -7.91 -11.65
C GLY A 163 -51.87 -7.57 -10.43
N ARG A 164 -51.71 -6.40 -9.79
CA ARG A 164 -52.45 -6.05 -8.55
C ARG A 164 -53.76 -5.29 -8.78
N SER A 165 -53.99 -4.76 -9.99
CA SER A 165 -55.20 -3.97 -10.28
C SER A 165 -56.45 -4.82 -10.57
N LEU A 166 -56.32 -6.12 -10.82
CA LEU A 166 -57.45 -6.96 -11.24
C LEU A 166 -58.19 -7.65 -10.08
N ILE A 167 -57.66 -7.61 -8.85
CA ILE A 167 -58.24 -8.33 -7.69
C ILE A 167 -59.31 -7.48 -6.97
N PHE A 168 -59.44 -6.18 -7.29
CA PHE A 168 -60.29 -5.25 -6.52
C PHE A 168 -61.67 -4.93 -7.14
N ILE A 169 -62.06 -5.51 -8.29
CA ILE A 169 -63.30 -5.10 -9.00
C ILE A 169 -64.41 -6.16 -9.04
N THR A 170 -64.36 -7.21 -8.21
CA THR A 170 -65.49 -8.16 -8.10
C THR A 170 -65.84 -8.39 -6.64
N GLY A 171 -66.59 -7.47 -6.05
CA GLY A 171 -67.02 -7.53 -4.65
C GLY A 171 -68.03 -6.45 -4.29
N HIS A 172 -68.99 -6.17 -5.17
CA HIS A 172 -70.23 -5.46 -4.84
C HIS A 172 -71.36 -6.04 -5.68
N CYS A 173 -72.14 -6.92 -5.05
CA CYS A 173 -73.58 -7.11 -5.15
C CYS A 173 -73.99 -8.17 -4.15
#